data_AF-A0AAV6WWY0-F1
#
_entry.id   AF-A0AAV6WWY0-F1
#
_cell.length_a   1.000
_cell.length_b   1.000
_cell.length_c   1.000
_cell.angle_alpha   90.00
_cell.angle_beta   90.00
_cell.angle_gamma   90.00
#
_symmetry.space_group_name_H-M   'P 1'
#
loop_
_entity.id
_entity.type
_entity.pdbx_description
1 polymer ?
#
loop_
_entity_poly.entity_id
_entity_poly.type
_entity_poly.pdbx_seq_one_letter_code
_entity_poly.pdbx_strand_id
1 'polypeptide(L)'
;MRSRNQTMANDHQKIMFSLLMWCLFISFSTITCAAAADSISVPPSQSWALPPQPCSLPPLPPPPEPEPISMPPSQLSGPIPSAHLPITFPPFLPPLPSLPLPRGIKGAYWPSWQAQSLPPSSIPTQYFTHLFYAFLLVDPTSFQLLITQSDEQWMGVFTSTLHSAKAILSIGGAGADPTIFPNMVKNSDNRAAFIQSSIYTARKYGFDGLDLDWEFPTNPEDMSNLALLYKEWRAAINHESITSGMSYKFFLPGYAPRTYPGDAIRSFVDFVGPMCFDYHGGWDPSATAAHALLYDKTSNVSTSYGISMWKNDNVPSKKIVMGMPVYGRTWQLKDPNQHGIGSPAVGTGPGGGVMIYSAILEFNSDNNATVVFDDATVSTYSYTGTNWIGYDDVTSIQHKIKYAKAQGLGGYFFWALGFDSNWDLARAGMNDFFDGTVDVDVSTISGRLVDEDNVVSKGSIDISTMSVPYTSADSVNTPEDLLFSNNMGTGA
;
A
#
# COMPACT_ATOMS: atom_id res chain seq x y z
N MET A 1 -18.94 56.27 7.19
CA MET A 1 -19.55 56.04 8.52
C MET A 1 -20.18 54.66 8.54
N ARG A 2 -19.72 53.83 9.51
CA ARG A 2 -20.35 52.66 10.13
C ARG A 2 -20.99 51.56 9.24
N SER A 3 -20.27 50.45 9.13
CA SER A 3 -20.55 49.18 9.83
C SER A 3 -20.37 47.96 8.91
N ARG A 4 -19.45 47.07 9.30
CA ARG A 4 -19.46 45.61 9.13
C ARG A 4 -18.08 45.07 9.50
N ASN A 5 -17.86 44.95 10.81
CA ASN A 5 -16.92 44.03 11.43
C ASN A 5 -17.75 43.20 12.40
N GLN A 6 -17.41 41.91 12.52
CA GLN A 6 -18.04 40.84 13.31
C GLN A 6 -19.04 39.95 12.57
N THR A 7 -18.51 38.96 11.82
CA THR A 7 -18.87 37.53 11.94
C THR A 7 -17.94 36.68 11.04
N MET A 8 -16.72 36.41 11.50
CA MET A 8 -15.83 35.37 10.95
C MET A 8 -15.01 34.74 12.09
N ALA A 9 -15.72 34.34 13.14
CA ALA A 9 -15.15 33.57 14.24
C ALA A 9 -16.32 32.83 14.89
N ASN A 10 -16.81 31.76 14.25
CA ASN A 10 -17.62 30.70 14.88
C ASN A 10 -17.95 29.50 13.96
N ASP A 11 -17.44 29.41 12.72
CA ASP A 11 -17.73 28.26 11.83
C ASP A 11 -16.67 27.14 11.83
N HIS A 12 -15.63 27.23 12.67
CA HIS A 12 -14.61 26.16 12.79
C HIS A 12 -14.93 25.08 13.84
N GLN A 13 -16.13 25.09 14.45
CA GLN A 13 -16.55 24.07 15.43
C GLN A 13 -17.75 23.21 14.99
N LYS A 14 -18.26 23.38 13.77
CA LYS A 14 -19.39 22.57 13.24
C LYS A 14 -19.00 21.47 12.25
N ILE A 15 -17.71 21.28 11.97
CA ILE A 15 -17.22 20.24 11.04
C ILE A 15 -16.74 18.97 11.79
N MET A 16 -16.65 18.98 13.12
CA MET A 16 -16.21 17.81 13.92
C MET A 16 -17.33 16.86 14.36
N PHE A 17 -18.58 17.03 13.92
CA PHE A 17 -19.71 16.18 14.36
C PHE A 17 -20.33 15.28 13.29
N SER A 18 -19.74 15.19 12.09
CA SER A 18 -20.23 14.29 11.02
C SER A 18 -19.35 13.06 10.77
N LEU A 19 -18.41 12.76 11.67
CA LEU A 19 -17.45 11.65 11.56
C LEU A 19 -17.77 10.44 12.46
N LEU A 20 -18.95 10.40 13.08
CA LEU A 20 -19.31 9.39 14.08
C LEU A 20 -20.54 8.54 13.75
N MET A 21 -20.97 8.47 12.47
CA MET A 21 -22.20 7.75 12.14
C MET A 21 -22.20 6.99 10.81
N TRP A 22 -21.13 6.29 10.45
CA TRP A 22 -21.16 5.28 9.39
C TRP A 22 -20.23 4.10 9.72
N CYS A 23 -20.56 3.38 10.79
CA CYS A 23 -20.02 2.06 11.13
C CYS A 23 -21.11 1.25 11.83
N LEU A 24 -22.21 1.01 11.12
CA LEU A 24 -23.18 -0.03 11.43
C LEU A 24 -24.05 -0.17 10.19
N PHE A 25 -24.06 -1.35 9.57
CA PHE A 25 -25.16 -1.99 8.84
C PHE A 25 -24.60 -2.99 7.83
N ILE A 26 -24.25 -4.19 8.31
CA ILE A 26 -24.40 -5.43 7.54
C ILE A 26 -25.01 -6.50 8.46
N SER A 27 -26.00 -7.20 7.90
CA SER A 27 -26.65 -8.44 8.31
C SER A 27 -27.85 -8.34 9.24
N PHE A 28 -29.05 -8.49 8.66
CA PHE A 28 -29.78 -9.75 8.77
C PHE A 28 -30.66 -9.93 7.52
N SER A 29 -30.48 -11.03 6.80
CA SER A 29 -31.46 -11.58 5.87
C SER A 29 -31.54 -13.08 6.12
N THR A 30 -32.71 -13.53 6.56
CA THR A 30 -33.12 -14.94 6.51
C THR A 30 -34.46 -15.02 5.78
N ILE A 31 -34.48 -15.92 4.80
CA ILE A 31 -35.62 -16.37 3.97
C ILE A 31 -36.31 -17.50 4.78
N THR A 32 -37.62 -17.55 5.04
CA THR A 32 -38.66 -18.20 4.19
C THR A 32 -40.06 -18.20 4.85
N CYS A 33 -41.08 -18.07 3.98
CA CYS A 33 -42.43 -18.67 3.94
C CYS A 33 -43.49 -18.53 5.07
N ALA A 34 -44.59 -17.86 4.66
CA ALA A 34 -46.03 -18.09 4.87
C ALA A 34 -46.54 -19.13 5.90
N ALA A 35 -47.43 -18.67 6.79
CA ALA A 35 -48.77 -19.22 7.03
C ALA A 35 -49.61 -18.27 7.90
N ALA A 36 -50.93 -18.32 7.71
CA ALA A 36 -51.93 -17.43 8.28
C ALA A 36 -52.39 -17.81 9.70
N ALA A 37 -53.09 -16.85 10.31
CA ALA A 37 -54.17 -16.96 11.30
C ALA A 37 -53.87 -16.67 12.79
N ASP A 38 -54.68 -15.72 13.26
CA ASP A 38 -55.30 -15.54 14.58
C ASP A 38 -54.57 -14.86 15.75
N SER A 39 -55.13 -13.67 16.01
CA SER A 39 -55.21 -12.86 17.23
C SER A 39 -55.16 -13.60 18.58
N ILE A 40 -54.54 -12.98 19.60
CA ILE A 40 -55.18 -12.49 20.84
C ILE A 40 -54.13 -12.10 21.93
N SER A 41 -54.30 -10.87 22.45
CA SER A 41 -54.00 -10.30 23.79
C SER A 41 -52.65 -10.45 24.54
N VAL A 42 -52.07 -9.28 24.85
CA VAL A 42 -51.20 -8.90 26.00
C VAL A 42 -52.12 -8.75 27.26
N PRO A 43 -51.73 -8.78 28.58
CA PRO A 43 -50.53 -8.17 29.21
C PRO A 43 -50.03 -8.86 30.53
N PRO A 44 -49.37 -8.18 31.52
CA PRO A 44 -47.91 -8.12 31.70
C PRO A 44 -47.43 -8.62 33.09
N SER A 45 -46.11 -8.89 33.25
CA SER A 45 -45.48 -9.09 34.57
C SER A 45 -44.05 -8.55 34.54
N GLN A 46 -43.76 -7.48 35.28
CA GLN A 46 -43.11 -7.47 36.60
C GLN A 46 -41.58 -7.26 36.54
N SER A 47 -41.18 -6.28 37.33
CA SER A 47 -39.85 -5.77 37.63
C SER A 47 -39.04 -6.70 38.54
N TRP A 48 -37.79 -7.03 38.18
CA TRP A 48 -36.69 -7.40 39.11
C TRP A 48 -35.36 -7.02 38.42
N ALA A 49 -34.58 -6.09 38.97
CA ALA A 49 -33.55 -6.25 40.00
C ALA A 49 -32.13 -6.31 39.37
N LEU A 50 -31.25 -5.45 39.87
CA LEU A 50 -29.85 -5.26 39.44
C LEU A 50 -28.98 -6.50 39.77
N PRO A 51 -27.98 -6.84 38.92
CA PRO A 51 -27.03 -7.91 39.22
C PRO A 51 -25.95 -7.47 40.25
N PRO A 52 -25.43 -8.41 41.06
CA PRO A 52 -24.46 -8.13 42.13
C PRO A 52 -23.02 -7.93 41.62
N GLN A 53 -22.26 -7.14 42.38
CA GLN A 53 -20.84 -6.86 42.22
C GLN A 53 -19.97 -8.14 42.37
N PRO A 54 -18.88 -8.30 41.60
CA PRO A 54 -17.99 -9.45 41.72
C PRO A 54 -16.99 -9.33 42.88
N CYS A 55 -16.85 -10.41 43.65
CA CYS A 55 -15.87 -10.59 44.72
C CYS A 55 -14.43 -10.62 44.21
N SER A 56 -13.53 -9.99 44.96
CA SER A 56 -12.08 -9.96 44.79
C SER A 56 -11.43 -11.27 45.25
N LEU A 57 -10.59 -11.85 44.39
CA LEU A 57 -9.66 -12.94 44.74
C LEU A 57 -8.30 -12.36 45.17
N PRO A 58 -7.61 -12.97 46.17
CA PRO A 58 -6.28 -12.54 46.60
C PRO A 58 -5.18 -12.93 45.58
N PRO A 59 -4.07 -12.17 45.50
CA PRO A 59 -3.01 -12.37 44.50
C PRO A 59 -2.17 -13.63 44.77
N LEU A 60 -1.78 -14.30 43.68
CA LEU A 60 -0.86 -15.44 43.65
C LEU A 60 0.59 -15.02 43.98
N PRO A 61 1.39 -15.90 44.62
CA PRO A 61 2.79 -15.61 44.93
C PRO A 61 3.69 -15.62 43.67
N PRO A 62 4.80 -14.86 43.66
CA PRO A 62 5.70 -14.75 42.52
C PRO A 62 6.51 -16.04 42.29
N PRO A 63 6.92 -16.32 41.03
CA PRO A 63 7.73 -17.48 40.68
C PRO A 63 9.17 -17.37 41.20
N PRO A 64 9.86 -18.51 41.45
CA PRO A 64 11.22 -18.52 41.97
C PRO A 64 12.25 -18.01 40.95
N GLU A 65 13.26 -17.31 41.48
CA GLU A 65 14.38 -16.69 40.79
C GLU A 65 15.36 -17.73 40.22
N PRO A 66 15.91 -17.56 38.99
CA PRO A 66 16.84 -18.51 38.40
C PRO A 66 18.24 -18.43 39.01
N GLU A 67 18.83 -19.58 39.33
CA GLU A 67 20.19 -19.70 39.85
C GLU A 67 21.27 -19.24 38.85
N PRO A 68 22.38 -18.64 39.32
CA PRO A 68 23.45 -18.15 38.45
C PRO A 68 24.33 -19.30 37.91
N ILE A 69 24.41 -19.39 36.58
CA ILE A 69 25.33 -20.30 35.88
C ILE A 69 26.77 -19.76 36.01
N SER A 70 27.66 -20.57 36.59
CA SER A 70 29.08 -20.28 36.68
C SER A 70 29.80 -20.61 35.35
N MET A 71 30.47 -19.62 34.76
CA MET A 71 31.38 -19.84 33.63
C MET A 71 32.80 -20.14 34.17
N PRO A 72 33.51 -21.15 33.63
CA PRO A 72 34.90 -21.41 34.00
C PRO A 72 35.87 -20.37 33.36
N PRO A 73 37.02 -20.08 34.01
CA PRO A 73 37.90 -18.99 33.62
C PRO A 73 38.80 -19.32 32.42
N SER A 74 38.99 -18.31 31.58
CA SER A 74 39.94 -18.25 30.47
C SER A 74 41.39 -18.39 30.94
N GLN A 75 42.11 -19.37 30.41
CA GLN A 75 43.57 -19.50 30.52
C GLN A 75 44.12 -20.02 29.19
N LEU A 76 44.89 -19.20 28.47
CA LEU A 76 46.33 -19.40 28.24
C LEU A 76 46.82 -18.62 27.01
N SER A 77 47.65 -17.65 27.33
CA SER A 77 48.66 -17.01 26.50
C SER A 77 49.75 -18.02 26.08
N GLY A 78 50.11 -18.00 24.79
CA GLY A 78 51.28 -18.70 24.24
C GLY A 78 51.77 -18.00 22.96
N PRO A 79 53.08 -18.00 22.67
CA PRO A 79 53.66 -17.23 21.57
C PRO A 79 53.45 -17.91 20.21
N ILE A 80 53.16 -17.09 19.19
CA ILE A 80 52.91 -17.50 17.80
C ILE A 80 54.24 -17.86 17.12
N PRO A 81 54.41 -19.06 16.53
CA PRO A 81 55.53 -19.36 15.66
C PRO A 81 55.29 -18.81 14.25
N SER A 82 56.24 -18.05 13.74
CA SER A 82 56.24 -17.56 12.35
C SER A 82 56.70 -18.68 11.42
N ALA A 83 55.78 -19.20 10.60
CA ALA A 83 56.09 -20.15 9.53
C ALA A 83 55.55 -19.58 8.20
N HIS A 84 56.46 -19.27 7.28
CA HIS A 84 56.13 -18.90 5.91
C HIS A 84 55.63 -20.13 5.15
N LEU A 85 54.34 -20.17 4.82
CA LEU A 85 53.76 -21.09 3.85
C LEU A 85 53.61 -20.38 2.50
N PRO A 86 53.97 -21.01 1.37
CA PRO A 86 53.76 -20.44 0.05
C PRO A 86 52.27 -20.38 -0.29
N ILE A 87 51.80 -19.18 -0.65
CA ILE A 87 50.44 -18.93 -1.11
C ILE A 87 50.29 -19.58 -2.50
N THR A 88 49.49 -20.65 -2.57
CA THR A 88 48.99 -21.19 -3.84
C THR A 88 47.55 -20.74 -4.00
N PHE A 89 47.27 -20.00 -5.07
CA PHE A 89 45.90 -19.58 -5.40
C PHE A 89 45.13 -20.78 -5.96
N PRO A 90 43.91 -21.06 -5.46
CA PRO A 90 43.05 -22.07 -6.08
C PRO A 90 42.64 -21.60 -7.49
N PRO A 91 42.39 -22.53 -8.42
CA PRO A 91 41.92 -22.19 -9.75
C PRO A 91 40.58 -21.45 -9.68
N PHE A 92 40.40 -20.48 -10.57
CA PHE A 92 39.17 -19.70 -10.73
C PHE A 92 37.95 -20.64 -10.75
N LEU A 93 37.10 -20.53 -9.73
CA LEU A 93 35.78 -21.11 -9.77
C LEU A 93 35.00 -20.46 -10.92
N PRO A 94 34.25 -21.23 -11.73
CA PRO A 94 33.32 -20.64 -12.69
C PRO A 94 32.34 -19.74 -11.92
N PRO A 95 31.86 -18.64 -12.54
CA PRO A 95 30.86 -17.79 -11.91
C PRO A 95 29.68 -18.67 -11.49
N LEU A 96 29.32 -18.59 -10.20
CA LEU A 96 28.06 -19.15 -9.70
C LEU A 96 26.95 -18.73 -10.68
N PRO A 97 26.05 -19.64 -11.08
CA PRO A 97 24.88 -19.24 -11.85
C PRO A 97 24.24 -18.07 -11.12
N SER A 98 24.01 -16.96 -11.83
CA SER A 98 23.31 -15.81 -11.30
C SER A 98 22.05 -16.33 -10.61
N LEU A 99 21.94 -16.09 -9.31
CA LEU A 99 20.67 -16.30 -8.62
C LEU A 99 19.60 -15.59 -9.47
N PRO A 100 18.48 -16.25 -9.82
CA PRO A 100 17.43 -15.57 -10.56
C PRO A 100 17.11 -14.29 -9.81
N LEU A 101 17.02 -13.17 -10.55
CA LEU A 101 16.63 -11.87 -10.00
C LEU A 101 15.50 -12.10 -8.99
N PRO A 102 15.57 -11.52 -7.77
CA PRO A 102 14.50 -11.68 -6.79
C PRO A 102 13.18 -11.37 -7.50
N ARG A 103 12.28 -12.36 -7.59
CA ARG A 103 10.95 -12.15 -8.18
C ARG A 103 10.34 -10.99 -7.39
N GLY A 104 10.02 -9.89 -8.08
CA GLY A 104 9.45 -8.69 -7.46
C GLY A 104 8.21 -9.02 -6.63
N ILE A 105 7.84 -8.13 -5.71
CA ILE A 105 6.70 -8.32 -4.82
C ILE A 105 5.41 -8.33 -5.65
N LYS A 106 4.74 -9.48 -5.64
CA LYS A 106 3.33 -9.64 -6.02
C LYS A 106 2.54 -9.79 -4.72
N GLY A 107 2.02 -8.66 -4.22
CA GLY A 107 1.37 -8.55 -2.92
C GLY A 107 -0.15 -8.60 -3.01
N ALA A 108 -0.82 -9.00 -1.94
CA ALA A 108 -2.24 -8.69 -1.74
C ALA A 108 -2.63 -8.66 -0.27
N TYR A 109 -3.49 -7.72 0.09
CA TYR A 109 -4.07 -7.63 1.43
C TYR A 109 -5.26 -8.57 1.55
N TRP A 110 -5.25 -9.39 2.60
CA TRP A 110 -6.35 -10.24 3.01
C TRP A 110 -7.00 -9.64 4.26
N PRO A 111 -8.22 -9.07 4.13
CA PRO A 111 -8.91 -8.50 5.27
C PRO A 111 -9.47 -9.61 6.17
N SER A 112 -9.08 -9.63 7.44
CA SER A 112 -9.42 -10.66 8.42
C SER A 112 -10.92 -10.76 8.67
N TRP A 113 -11.66 -9.66 8.47
CA TRP A 113 -13.12 -9.67 8.53
C TRP A 113 -13.79 -10.45 7.39
N GLN A 114 -13.05 -10.82 6.35
CA GLN A 114 -13.51 -11.72 5.29
C GLN A 114 -13.22 -13.19 5.56
N ALA A 115 -12.64 -13.56 6.71
CA ALA A 115 -12.15 -14.91 6.92
C ALA A 115 -13.20 -16.02 6.79
N GLN A 116 -14.46 -15.70 7.06
CA GLN A 116 -15.59 -16.63 6.89
C GLN A 116 -15.95 -16.85 5.41
N SER A 117 -15.93 -15.80 4.59
CA SER A 117 -16.26 -15.86 3.16
C SER A 117 -15.07 -16.21 2.27
N LEU A 118 -13.86 -15.93 2.74
CA LEU A 118 -12.59 -16.17 2.06
C LEU A 118 -11.56 -16.73 3.08
N PRO A 119 -11.69 -18.00 3.49
CA PRO A 119 -10.69 -18.61 4.36
C PRO A 119 -9.32 -18.66 3.66
N PRO A 120 -8.19 -18.57 4.39
CA PRO A 120 -6.86 -18.54 3.77
C PRO A 120 -6.56 -19.73 2.82
N SER A 121 -7.16 -20.89 3.08
CA SER A 121 -7.05 -22.10 2.24
C SER A 121 -7.68 -21.98 0.86
N SER A 122 -8.53 -20.99 0.64
CA SER A 122 -9.15 -20.71 -0.66
C SER A 122 -8.31 -19.77 -1.53
N ILE A 123 -7.25 -19.16 -0.99
CA ILE A 123 -6.42 -18.20 -1.71
C ILE A 123 -5.51 -18.96 -2.70
N PRO A 124 -5.57 -18.66 -4.01
CA PRO A 124 -4.66 -19.23 -5.01
C PRO A 124 -3.26 -18.60 -4.87
N THR A 125 -2.47 -19.13 -3.95
CA THR A 125 -1.16 -18.58 -3.56
C THR A 125 -0.15 -18.48 -4.71
N GLN A 126 -0.33 -19.21 -5.80
CA GLN A 126 0.53 -19.12 -6.99
C GLN A 126 0.55 -17.72 -7.65
N TYR A 127 -0.45 -16.88 -7.38
CA TYR A 127 -0.49 -15.50 -7.89
C TYR A 127 0.33 -14.53 -7.05
N PHE A 128 0.73 -14.91 -5.83
CA PHE A 128 1.28 -14.00 -4.84
C PHE A 128 2.63 -14.48 -4.31
N THR A 129 3.44 -13.51 -3.90
CA THR A 129 4.72 -13.74 -3.20
C THR A 129 4.64 -13.28 -1.75
N HIS A 130 3.78 -12.30 -1.47
CA HIS A 130 3.56 -11.71 -0.15
C HIS A 130 2.05 -11.55 0.05
N LEU A 131 1.55 -11.97 1.20
CA LEU A 131 0.15 -11.84 1.59
C LEU A 131 0.07 -11.14 2.95
N PHE A 132 -0.73 -10.09 3.03
CA PHE A 132 -0.82 -9.22 4.19
C PHE A 132 -2.08 -9.53 4.98
N TYR A 133 -1.96 -9.95 6.25
CA TYR A 133 -3.08 -10.07 7.17
C TYR A 133 -3.49 -8.68 7.65
N ALA A 134 -4.67 -8.21 7.28
CA ALA A 134 -5.19 -6.89 7.64
C ALA A 134 -6.44 -7.01 8.52
N PHE A 135 -6.50 -6.47 9.74
CA PHE A 135 -5.45 -5.78 10.49
C PHE A 135 -5.49 -6.21 11.94
N LEU A 136 -4.36 -6.06 12.63
CA LEU A 136 -4.37 -5.87 14.07
C LEU A 136 -4.45 -4.39 14.42
N LEU A 137 -5.01 -4.11 15.60
CA LEU A 137 -5.05 -2.77 16.18
C LEU A 137 -4.07 -2.66 17.34
N VAL A 138 -3.85 -1.44 17.81
CA VAL A 138 -2.98 -1.13 18.95
C VAL A 138 -3.85 -0.72 20.13
N ASP A 139 -3.58 -1.27 21.31
CA ASP A 139 -4.25 -0.86 22.53
C ASP A 139 -3.85 0.59 22.91
N PRO A 140 -4.81 1.50 23.17
CA PRO A 140 -4.53 2.93 23.34
C PRO A 140 -3.80 3.27 24.64
N THR A 141 -3.68 2.33 25.59
CA THR A 141 -3.08 2.58 26.91
C THR A 141 -1.69 1.96 27.02
N SER A 142 -1.58 0.68 26.66
CA SER A 142 -0.34 -0.09 26.73
C SER A 142 0.54 0.06 25.49
N PHE A 143 -0.05 0.52 24.36
CA PHE A 143 0.58 0.56 23.03
C PHE A 143 1.07 -0.80 22.53
N GLN A 144 0.57 -1.88 23.11
CA GLN A 144 0.80 -3.24 22.60
C GLN A 144 -0.25 -3.60 21.55
N LEU A 145 0.03 -4.61 20.73
CA LEU A 145 -0.98 -5.13 19.81
C LEU A 145 -2.19 -5.69 20.57
N LEU A 146 -3.38 -5.21 20.21
CA LEU A 146 -4.65 -5.71 20.72
C LEU A 146 -5.04 -6.96 19.91
N ILE A 147 -5.04 -8.11 20.58
CA ILE A 147 -5.36 -9.40 19.95
C ILE A 147 -6.75 -9.85 20.40
N THR A 148 -7.71 -9.90 19.47
CA THR A 148 -9.03 -10.47 19.75
C THR A 148 -9.02 -11.99 19.64
N GLN A 149 -10.06 -12.65 20.15
CA GLN A 149 -10.22 -14.11 19.96
C GLN A 149 -10.28 -14.50 18.48
N SER A 150 -10.88 -13.65 17.64
CA SER A 150 -10.92 -13.86 16.19
C SER A 150 -9.51 -13.79 15.60
N ASP A 151 -8.68 -12.85 16.05
CA ASP A 151 -7.30 -12.74 15.58
C ASP A 151 -6.45 -13.94 15.97
N GLU A 152 -6.56 -14.42 17.22
CA GLU A 152 -5.83 -15.62 17.66
C GLU A 152 -6.17 -16.84 16.79
N GLN A 153 -7.43 -16.99 16.41
CA GLN A 153 -7.87 -18.05 15.51
C GLN A 153 -7.25 -17.88 14.11
N TRP A 154 -7.44 -16.72 13.49
CA TRP A 154 -7.17 -16.56 12.07
C TRP A 154 -5.71 -16.30 11.72
N MET A 155 -4.92 -15.70 12.61
CA MET A 155 -3.49 -15.50 12.37
C MET A 155 -2.76 -16.84 12.18
N GLY A 156 -2.99 -17.81 13.07
CA GLY A 156 -2.38 -19.13 12.96
C GLY A 156 -2.84 -19.90 11.72
N VAL A 157 -4.13 -19.80 11.37
CA VAL A 157 -4.66 -20.41 10.13
C VAL A 157 -4.03 -19.75 8.90
N PHE A 158 -3.90 -18.43 8.89
CA PHE A 158 -3.33 -17.66 7.79
C PHE A 158 -1.89 -18.08 7.49
N THR A 159 -1.02 -18.05 8.49
CA THR A 159 0.42 -18.37 8.32
C THR A 159 0.66 -19.85 8.03
N SER A 160 -0.10 -20.76 8.65
CA SER A 160 0.03 -22.22 8.42
C SER A 160 -0.52 -22.68 7.07
N THR A 161 -1.35 -21.88 6.41
CA THR A 161 -1.93 -22.27 5.11
C THR A 161 -1.13 -21.71 3.93
N LEU A 162 -0.46 -20.57 4.12
CA LEU A 162 0.12 -19.79 3.03
C LEU A 162 1.62 -20.03 2.80
N HIS A 163 2.14 -21.23 3.11
CA HIS A 163 3.57 -21.55 3.10
C HIS A 163 4.35 -21.26 1.81
N SER A 164 3.68 -21.11 0.66
CA SER A 164 4.32 -20.77 -0.62
C SER A 164 4.51 -19.27 -0.85
N ALA A 165 3.92 -18.42 0.00
CA ALA A 165 4.04 -16.97 -0.01
C ALA A 165 4.47 -16.48 1.38
N LYS A 166 5.12 -15.32 1.45
CA LYS A 166 5.45 -14.71 2.74
C LYS A 166 4.19 -14.14 3.39
N ALA A 167 3.94 -14.50 4.64
CA ALA A 167 2.84 -13.94 5.42
C ALA A 167 3.32 -12.70 6.18
N ILE A 168 2.67 -11.55 5.97
CA ILE A 168 3.02 -10.28 6.60
C ILE A 168 1.88 -9.83 7.50
N LEU A 169 2.18 -9.41 8.72
CA LEU A 169 1.19 -8.95 9.68
C LEU A 169 1.02 -7.42 9.59
N SER A 170 -0.15 -6.96 9.14
CA SER A 170 -0.46 -5.53 9.01
C SER A 170 -1.15 -4.97 10.26
N ILE A 171 -0.71 -3.79 10.68
CA ILE A 171 -1.16 -3.12 11.90
C ILE A 171 -1.67 -1.72 11.57
N GLY A 172 -2.90 -1.41 11.98
CA GLY A 172 -3.55 -0.12 11.75
C GLY A 172 -4.71 -0.17 10.76
N GLY A 173 -4.56 0.54 9.64
CA GLY A 173 -5.56 0.76 8.61
C GLY A 173 -6.45 1.98 8.87
N ALA A 174 -7.18 2.42 7.84
CA ALA A 174 -8.07 3.59 7.88
C ALA A 174 -9.13 3.60 9.00
N GLY A 175 -9.47 2.43 9.57
CA GLY A 175 -10.42 2.31 10.69
C GLY A 175 -9.82 2.50 12.08
N ALA A 176 -8.51 2.65 12.20
CA ALA A 176 -7.85 2.85 13.49
C ALA A 176 -8.17 4.23 14.09
N ASP A 177 -8.24 4.31 15.42
CA ASP A 177 -8.40 5.60 16.12
C ASP A 177 -7.18 6.50 15.80
N PRO A 178 -7.41 7.72 15.24
CA PRO A 178 -6.34 8.58 14.75
C PRO A 178 -5.44 9.14 15.87
N THR A 179 -5.81 8.99 17.14
CA THR A 179 -5.03 9.44 18.29
C THR A 179 -4.01 8.41 18.78
N ILE A 180 -4.17 7.13 18.42
CA ILE A 180 -3.35 6.05 18.98
C ILE A 180 -1.92 6.12 18.46
N PHE A 181 -1.73 6.19 17.14
CA PHE A 181 -0.39 6.21 16.56
C PHE A 181 0.44 7.44 16.96
N PRO A 182 -0.07 8.69 16.94
CA PRO A 182 0.65 9.84 17.47
C PRO A 182 1.13 9.64 18.91
N ASN A 183 0.27 9.09 19.79
CA ASN A 183 0.63 8.83 21.18
C ASN A 183 1.64 7.67 21.32
N MET A 184 1.52 6.63 20.49
CA MET A 184 2.42 5.49 20.47
C MET A 184 3.84 5.91 20.07
N VAL A 185 3.99 6.77 19.05
CA VAL A 185 5.32 7.17 18.57
C VAL A 185 6.00 8.25 19.43
N LYS A 186 5.23 8.92 20.29
CA LYS A 186 5.63 10.14 21.02
C LYS A 186 6.87 10.01 21.90
N ASN A 187 7.09 8.85 22.54
CA ASN A 187 8.23 8.62 23.42
C ASN A 187 8.81 7.21 23.23
N SER A 188 10.04 6.99 23.73
CA SER A 188 10.76 5.73 23.55
C SER A 188 10.08 4.53 24.19
N ASP A 189 9.44 4.70 25.34
CA ASP A 189 8.85 3.59 26.10
C ASP A 189 7.59 3.08 25.39
N ASN A 190 6.77 3.98 24.86
CA ASN A 190 5.60 3.64 24.05
C ASN A 190 6.00 2.93 22.75
N ARG A 191 7.04 3.42 22.06
CA ARG A 191 7.59 2.75 20.87
C ARG A 191 8.13 1.37 21.22
N ALA A 192 8.84 1.22 22.34
CA ALA A 192 9.37 -0.06 22.78
C ALA A 192 8.26 -1.08 23.07
N ALA A 193 7.18 -0.69 23.73
CA ALA A 193 6.03 -1.57 23.99
C ALA A 193 5.38 -2.07 22.69
N PHE A 194 5.20 -1.17 21.72
CA PHE A 194 4.69 -1.51 20.39
C PHE A 194 5.64 -2.44 19.61
N ILE A 195 6.94 -2.11 19.58
CA ILE A 195 7.97 -2.91 18.89
C ILE A 195 8.04 -4.33 19.47
N GLN A 196 8.08 -4.46 20.80
CA GLN A 196 8.20 -5.76 21.46
C GLN A 196 6.96 -6.62 21.22
N SER A 197 5.76 -6.06 21.40
CA SER A 197 4.51 -6.80 21.20
C SER A 197 4.28 -7.20 19.74
N SER A 198 4.67 -6.36 18.78
CA SER A 198 4.56 -6.68 17.35
C SER A 198 5.50 -7.80 16.92
N ILE A 199 6.77 -7.75 17.34
CA ILE A 199 7.74 -8.84 17.10
C ILE A 199 7.27 -10.13 17.76
N TYR A 200 6.85 -10.07 19.03
CA TYR A 200 6.34 -11.24 19.76
C TYR A 200 5.15 -11.88 19.04
N THR A 201 4.17 -11.06 18.61
CA THR A 201 2.97 -11.55 17.92
C THR A 201 3.32 -12.18 16.57
N ALA A 202 4.14 -11.50 15.76
CA ALA A 202 4.60 -12.04 14.48
C ALA A 202 5.26 -13.41 14.66
N ARG A 203 6.13 -13.57 15.67
CA ARG A 203 6.78 -14.84 15.98
C ARG A 203 5.81 -15.90 16.50
N LYS A 204 4.95 -15.56 17.44
CA LYS A 204 3.96 -16.47 18.04
C LYS A 204 3.11 -17.14 16.97
N TYR A 205 2.73 -16.39 15.93
CA TYR A 205 1.86 -16.88 14.87
C TYR A 205 2.58 -17.25 13.58
N GLY A 206 3.91 -17.09 13.48
CA GLY A 206 4.68 -17.53 12.31
C GLY A 206 4.59 -16.60 11.09
N PHE A 207 4.49 -15.29 11.30
CA PHE A 207 4.61 -14.29 10.24
C PHE A 207 6.06 -14.04 9.84
N ASP A 208 6.29 -13.79 8.55
CA ASP A 208 7.58 -13.46 7.94
C ASP A 208 7.88 -11.96 7.95
N GLY A 209 6.95 -11.11 8.39
CA GLY A 209 7.15 -9.66 8.38
C GLY A 209 6.05 -8.89 9.08
N LEU A 210 6.28 -7.58 9.19
CA LEU A 210 5.45 -6.60 9.91
C LEU A 210 5.19 -5.41 9.00
N ASP A 211 3.94 -5.02 8.86
CA ASP A 211 3.48 -3.93 8.02
C ASP A 211 2.76 -2.88 8.88
N LEU A 212 3.13 -1.61 8.73
CA LEU A 212 2.54 -0.50 9.50
C LEU A 212 1.70 0.36 8.57
N ASP A 213 0.39 0.34 8.80
CA ASP A 213 -0.57 1.14 8.05
C ASP A 213 -1.15 2.25 8.94
N TRP A 214 -0.33 3.26 9.23
CA TRP A 214 -0.78 4.46 9.95
C TRP A 214 -1.34 5.49 8.95
N GLU A 215 -2.65 5.70 9.00
CA GLU A 215 -3.39 6.62 8.13
C GLU A 215 -3.96 7.83 8.91
N PHE A 216 -3.24 8.95 9.10
CA PHE A 216 -1.86 9.26 8.68
C PHE A 216 -1.15 10.10 9.75
N PRO A 217 0.20 10.09 9.77
CA PRO A 217 0.97 11.13 10.46
C PRO A 217 0.56 12.52 9.95
N THR A 218 0.18 13.41 10.87
CA THR A 218 -0.46 14.68 10.48
C THR A 218 0.47 15.89 10.49
N ASN A 219 1.55 15.82 11.27
CA ASN A 219 2.43 16.95 11.55
C ASN A 219 3.92 16.55 11.48
N PRO A 220 4.86 17.52 11.43
CA PRO A 220 6.30 17.22 11.34
C PRO A 220 6.88 16.45 12.55
N GLU A 221 6.28 16.59 13.74
CA GLU A 221 6.69 15.86 14.94
C GLU A 221 6.33 14.36 14.80
N ASP A 222 5.11 14.05 14.35
CA ASP A 222 4.69 12.68 14.02
C ASP A 222 5.64 12.05 12.99
N MET A 223 6.03 12.78 11.94
CA MET A 223 6.96 12.30 10.92
C MET A 223 8.36 12.02 11.49
N SER A 224 8.85 12.87 12.38
CA SER A 224 10.15 12.68 13.05
C SER A 224 10.12 11.49 14.00
N ASN A 225 9.02 11.33 14.74
CA ASN A 225 8.80 10.20 15.64
C ASN A 225 8.62 8.88 14.88
N LEU A 226 7.99 8.91 13.69
CA LEU A 226 7.91 7.77 12.79
C LEU A 226 9.30 7.34 12.30
N ALA A 227 10.20 8.29 12.02
CA ALA A 227 11.59 7.98 11.68
C ALA A 227 12.33 7.25 12.83
N LEU A 228 12.10 7.68 14.08
CA LEU A 228 12.64 7.03 15.27
C LEU A 228 12.08 5.62 15.45
N LEU A 229 10.76 5.44 15.26
CA LEU A 229 10.12 4.13 15.28
C LEU A 229 10.79 3.19 14.28
N TYR A 230 10.97 3.58 13.02
CA TYR A 230 11.60 2.71 12.02
C TYR A 230 13.02 2.31 12.38
N LYS A 231 13.82 3.25 12.91
CA LYS A 231 15.18 2.98 13.35
C LYS A 231 15.21 1.95 14.49
N GLU A 232 14.40 2.16 15.53
CA GLU A 232 14.34 1.31 16.71
C GLU A 232 13.74 -0.08 16.38
N TRP A 233 12.71 -0.11 15.55
CA TRP A 233 12.04 -1.34 15.14
C TRP A 233 12.96 -2.21 14.30
N ARG A 234 13.70 -1.63 13.34
CA ARG A 234 14.74 -2.36 12.58
C ARG A 234 15.82 -2.93 13.49
N ALA A 235 16.29 -2.15 14.46
CA ALA A 235 17.32 -2.62 15.40
C ALA A 235 16.83 -3.83 16.21
N ALA A 236 15.60 -3.78 16.71
CA ALA A 236 14.98 -4.89 17.46
C ALA A 236 14.78 -6.15 16.60
N ILE A 237 14.30 -6.00 15.36
CA ILE A 237 14.13 -7.10 14.41
C ILE A 237 15.48 -7.78 14.09
N ASN A 238 16.52 -6.99 13.82
CA ASN A 238 17.85 -7.50 13.52
C ASN A 238 18.46 -8.25 14.71
N HIS A 239 18.18 -7.79 15.94
CA HIS A 239 18.66 -8.45 17.16
C HIS A 239 17.96 -9.80 17.40
N GLU A 240 16.69 -9.92 17.05
CA GLU A 240 15.92 -11.18 17.23
C GLU A 240 16.30 -12.25 16.18
N SER A 241 16.86 -11.85 15.03
CA SER A 241 17.17 -12.71 13.85
C SER A 241 15.95 -13.08 13.00
N ILE A 242 15.02 -12.14 12.76
CA ILE A 242 13.95 -12.27 11.74
C ILE A 242 14.40 -11.64 10.42
N THR A 243 14.12 -12.29 9.30
CA THR A 243 13.99 -11.60 8.01
C THR A 243 12.64 -10.88 8.03
N SER A 244 12.58 -9.55 8.14
CA SER A 244 11.30 -8.82 8.00
C SER A 244 11.16 -8.21 6.61
N GLY A 245 9.93 -8.06 6.13
CA GLY A 245 9.53 -7.08 5.13
C GLY A 245 8.56 -6.09 5.78
N MET A 246 8.59 -4.82 5.36
CA MET A 246 7.75 -3.74 5.89
C MET A 246 7.17 -2.99 4.68
N SER A 247 5.90 -2.56 4.73
CA SER A 247 5.22 -1.73 3.70
C SER A 247 4.62 -0.47 4.32
N TYR A 248 4.25 0.50 3.46
CA TYR A 248 3.87 1.86 3.87
C TYR A 248 3.15 2.68 2.76
N LYS A 249 2.04 3.39 3.05
CA LYS A 249 1.22 4.19 2.08
C LYS A 249 1.63 5.65 1.83
N PHE A 250 1.59 6.13 0.58
CA PHE A 250 1.43 7.58 0.31
C PHE A 250 0.11 7.90 -0.40
N PHE A 251 -0.45 9.01 0.07
CA PHE A 251 -1.48 9.89 -0.49
C PHE A 251 -2.95 9.57 -0.19
N LEU A 252 -3.61 10.57 0.40
CA LEU A 252 -5.04 10.84 0.27
C LEU A 252 -5.18 12.23 -0.37
N PRO A 253 -6.05 12.41 -1.37
CA PRO A 253 -6.47 13.73 -1.86
C PRO A 253 -7.14 14.55 -0.76
N GLY A 254 -6.95 15.86 -0.82
CA GLY A 254 -7.53 16.81 0.15
C GLY A 254 -6.58 17.17 1.29
N TYR A 255 -5.39 16.58 1.35
CA TYR A 255 -4.33 16.96 2.29
C TYR A 255 -3.12 17.52 1.53
N ALA A 256 -2.46 18.53 2.11
CA ALA A 256 -1.21 19.08 1.59
C ALA A 256 -0.18 17.95 1.36
N PRO A 257 0.75 18.08 0.38
CA PRO A 257 1.83 17.12 0.19
C PRO A 257 2.51 16.83 1.53
N ARG A 258 2.48 15.57 1.96
CA ARG A 258 3.12 15.13 3.20
C ARG A 258 4.57 14.74 2.88
N THR A 259 5.52 15.23 3.66
CA THR A 259 6.91 14.81 3.56
C THR A 259 7.15 13.68 4.56
N TYR A 260 7.20 12.44 4.06
CA TYR A 260 7.55 11.27 4.87
C TYR A 260 9.04 11.25 5.19
N PRO A 261 9.49 10.52 6.23
CA PRO A 261 10.90 10.43 6.57
C PRO A 261 11.65 9.51 5.59
N GLY A 262 11.85 9.99 4.35
CA GLY A 262 12.44 9.25 3.23
C GLY A 262 13.80 8.62 3.56
N ASP A 263 14.65 9.34 4.30
CA ASP A 263 15.96 8.82 4.75
C ASP A 263 15.83 7.62 5.69
N ALA A 264 14.89 7.68 6.64
CA ALA A 264 14.62 6.57 7.57
C ALA A 264 14.03 5.39 6.82
N ILE A 265 13.10 5.64 5.90
CA ILE A 265 12.50 4.62 5.02
C ILE A 265 13.59 3.91 4.21
N ARG A 266 14.45 4.67 3.52
CA ARG A 266 15.57 4.12 2.74
C ARG A 266 16.47 3.23 3.59
N SER A 267 16.72 3.62 4.84
CA SER A 267 17.71 2.97 5.71
C SER A 267 17.16 1.78 6.49
N PHE A 268 15.90 1.83 6.92
CA PHE A 268 15.38 0.93 7.95
C PHE A 268 14.18 0.09 7.50
N VAL A 269 13.60 0.36 6.33
CA VAL A 269 12.38 -0.30 5.84
C VAL A 269 12.72 -1.13 4.59
N ASP A 270 12.17 -2.34 4.45
CA ASP A 270 12.46 -3.21 3.29
C ASP A 270 11.79 -2.69 2.02
N PHE A 271 10.52 -2.29 2.12
CA PHE A 271 9.78 -1.65 1.04
C PHE A 271 8.74 -0.64 1.56
N VAL A 272 8.15 0.13 0.67
CA VAL A 272 7.00 0.98 0.93
C VAL A 272 5.94 0.61 -0.07
N GLY A 273 4.69 0.67 0.36
CA GLY A 273 3.51 0.33 -0.43
C GLY A 273 2.62 1.55 -0.68
N PRO A 274 2.99 2.50 -1.56
CA PRO A 274 2.12 3.64 -1.84
C PRO A 274 0.74 3.16 -2.30
N MET A 275 -0.33 3.54 -1.59
CA MET A 275 -1.69 3.21 -2.02
C MET A 275 -2.10 4.15 -3.14
N CYS A 276 -1.79 3.74 -4.37
CA CYS A 276 -2.00 4.53 -5.58
C CYS A 276 -3.45 4.50 -6.06
N PHE A 277 -4.37 4.82 -5.15
CA PHE A 277 -5.81 4.80 -5.33
C PHE A 277 -6.46 5.76 -4.35
N ASP A 278 -7.79 5.89 -4.47
CA ASP A 278 -8.55 6.90 -3.72
C ASP A 278 -8.11 8.32 -4.00
N TYR A 279 -7.69 8.60 -5.24
CA TYR A 279 -7.38 9.94 -5.73
C TYR A 279 -8.60 10.85 -5.89
N HIS A 280 -9.78 10.25 -6.04
CA HIS A 280 -11.06 10.94 -6.11
C HIS A 280 -12.14 10.02 -5.53
N GLY A 281 -13.22 10.58 -4.99
CA GLY A 281 -14.29 9.79 -4.38
C GLY A 281 -15.38 10.66 -3.77
N GLY A 282 -16.18 10.07 -2.88
CA GLY A 282 -17.37 10.73 -2.31
C GLY A 282 -17.11 11.97 -1.44
N TRP A 283 -15.84 12.27 -1.11
CA TRP A 283 -15.46 13.50 -0.38
C TRP A 283 -15.46 14.76 -1.27
N ASP A 284 -15.40 14.60 -2.60
CA ASP A 284 -15.68 15.65 -3.57
C ASP A 284 -16.52 15.07 -4.71
N PRO A 285 -17.84 14.94 -4.51
CA PRO A 285 -18.72 14.24 -5.46
C PRO A 285 -19.20 15.16 -6.60
N SER A 286 -18.59 16.33 -6.79
CA SER A 286 -19.07 17.35 -7.74
C SER A 286 -18.78 17.02 -9.20
N ALA A 287 -17.80 16.15 -9.47
CA ALA A 287 -17.46 15.65 -10.79
C ALA A 287 -17.00 14.19 -10.73
N THR A 288 -17.25 13.43 -11.80
CA THR A 288 -16.73 12.07 -11.95
C THR A 288 -15.22 12.07 -12.11
N ALA A 289 -14.54 11.03 -11.65
CA ALA A 289 -13.10 10.94 -11.80
C ALA A 289 -12.59 9.50 -11.70
N ALA A 290 -11.42 9.26 -12.31
CA ALA A 290 -10.68 8.01 -12.14
C ALA A 290 -9.98 8.02 -10.77
N HIS A 291 -10.48 7.26 -9.80
CA HIS A 291 -9.92 7.26 -8.44
C HIS A 291 -8.53 6.63 -8.31
N ALA A 292 -8.05 5.94 -9.35
CA ALA A 292 -6.76 5.25 -9.35
C ALA A 292 -5.92 5.61 -10.59
N LEU A 293 -6.13 6.79 -11.17
CA LEU A 293 -5.45 7.22 -12.39
C LEU A 293 -3.91 7.04 -12.33
N LEU A 294 -3.36 6.41 -13.36
CA LEU A 294 -1.91 6.28 -13.51
C LEU A 294 -1.28 7.62 -13.86
N TYR A 295 -1.91 8.32 -14.80
CA TYR A 295 -1.50 9.63 -15.29
C TYR A 295 -2.62 10.64 -15.10
N ASP A 296 -2.23 11.88 -14.83
CA ASP A 296 -3.12 13.03 -14.85
C ASP A 296 -2.39 14.17 -15.58
N LYS A 297 -3.02 14.72 -16.61
CA LYS A 297 -2.48 15.85 -17.38
C LYS A 297 -2.91 17.20 -16.81
N THR A 298 -3.89 17.20 -15.91
CA THR A 298 -4.56 18.40 -15.41
C THR A 298 -4.10 18.78 -14.00
N SER A 299 -3.54 17.83 -13.25
CA SER A 299 -3.04 18.06 -11.91
C SER A 299 -1.86 17.14 -11.56
N ASN A 300 -1.31 17.32 -10.37
CA ASN A 300 -0.27 16.46 -9.78
C ASN A 300 -0.87 15.34 -8.91
N VAL A 301 -2.13 14.97 -9.15
CA VAL A 301 -2.80 13.89 -8.42
C VAL A 301 -2.87 12.67 -9.33
N SER A 302 -1.81 11.85 -9.31
CA SER A 302 -1.78 10.57 -10.02
C SER A 302 -0.78 9.62 -9.40
N THR A 303 -0.91 8.34 -9.75
CA THR A 303 0.06 7.29 -9.38
C THR A 303 1.46 7.67 -9.84
N SER A 304 1.62 8.04 -11.11
CA SER A 304 2.92 8.34 -11.70
C SER A 304 3.63 9.51 -11.01
N TYR A 305 2.89 10.57 -10.68
CA TYR A 305 3.40 11.70 -9.90
C TYR A 305 3.79 11.27 -8.48
N GLY A 306 2.92 10.55 -7.76
CA GLY A 306 3.21 10.06 -6.41
C GLY A 306 4.46 9.16 -6.35
N ILE A 307 4.62 8.25 -7.31
CA ILE A 307 5.83 7.42 -7.44
C ILE A 307 7.07 8.28 -7.71
N SER A 308 6.96 9.32 -8.54
CA SER A 308 8.08 10.23 -8.80
C SER A 308 8.52 10.98 -7.54
N MET A 309 7.58 11.38 -6.68
CA MET A 309 7.90 12.06 -5.41
C MET A 309 8.71 11.17 -4.48
N TRP A 310 8.35 9.89 -4.33
CA TRP A 310 9.14 8.93 -3.55
C TRP A 310 10.58 8.78 -4.08
N LYS A 311 10.74 8.75 -5.40
CA LYS A 311 12.05 8.66 -6.05
C LYS A 311 12.86 9.94 -5.83
N ASN A 312 12.22 11.11 -5.91
CA ASN A 312 12.85 12.41 -5.64
C ASN A 312 13.29 12.56 -4.17
N ASP A 313 12.57 11.91 -3.25
CA ASP A 313 12.97 11.77 -1.83
C ASP A 313 14.03 10.67 -1.59
N ASN A 314 14.70 10.23 -2.66
CA ASN A 314 15.77 9.22 -2.65
C ASN A 314 15.36 7.84 -2.11
N VAL A 315 14.06 7.50 -2.13
CA VAL A 315 13.63 6.12 -1.86
C VAL A 315 13.95 5.26 -3.10
N PRO A 316 14.75 4.20 -2.98
CA PRO A 316 15.12 3.37 -4.13
C PRO A 316 13.89 2.75 -4.78
N SER A 317 13.79 2.79 -6.12
CA SER A 317 12.63 2.25 -6.85
C SER A 317 12.33 0.78 -6.50
N LYS A 318 13.37 -0.05 -6.32
CA LYS A 318 13.25 -1.44 -5.88
C LYS A 318 12.61 -1.64 -4.49
N LYS A 319 12.50 -0.58 -3.69
CA LYS A 319 11.79 -0.56 -2.40
C LYS A 319 10.36 -0.04 -2.53
N ILE A 320 9.91 0.39 -3.70
CA ILE A 320 8.56 0.93 -3.89
C ILE A 320 7.67 -0.18 -4.48
N VAL A 321 6.55 -0.48 -3.83
CA VAL A 321 5.57 -1.51 -4.23
C VAL A 321 4.24 -0.81 -4.51
N MET A 322 3.85 -0.72 -5.77
CA MET A 322 2.70 0.09 -6.19
C MET A 322 1.37 -0.55 -5.79
N GLY A 323 0.54 0.16 -5.04
CA GLY A 323 -0.80 -0.29 -4.67
C GLY A 323 -1.79 -0.19 -5.82
N MET A 324 -2.63 -1.22 -6.00
CA MET A 324 -3.69 -1.26 -7.00
C MET A 324 -5.02 -1.64 -6.33
N PRO A 325 -6.11 -0.90 -6.58
CA PRO A 325 -7.39 -1.19 -5.98
C PRO A 325 -8.10 -2.33 -6.73
N VAL A 326 -8.84 -3.15 -5.98
CA VAL A 326 -9.77 -4.18 -6.48
C VAL A 326 -11.21 -3.70 -6.26
N TYR A 327 -11.42 -2.40 -6.33
CA TYR A 327 -12.70 -1.75 -6.11
C TYR A 327 -12.74 -0.46 -6.94
N GLY A 328 -13.93 0.12 -7.07
CA GLY A 328 -14.15 1.39 -7.74
C GLY A 328 -14.82 2.42 -6.85
N ARG A 329 -14.78 3.67 -7.29
CA ARG A 329 -15.55 4.78 -6.72
C ARG A 329 -16.69 5.12 -7.67
N THR A 330 -17.82 5.54 -7.11
CA THR A 330 -19.05 5.72 -7.88
C THR A 330 -19.66 7.10 -7.70
N TRP A 331 -20.25 7.62 -8.77
CA TRP A 331 -20.89 8.92 -8.81
C TRP A 331 -22.29 8.82 -9.43
N GLN A 332 -23.13 9.78 -9.07
CA GLN A 332 -24.38 10.06 -9.77
C GLN A 332 -24.19 11.26 -10.69
N LEU A 333 -24.24 11.01 -12.01
CA LEU A 333 -24.15 12.05 -13.03
C LEU A 333 -25.30 13.04 -12.92
N LYS A 334 -25.00 14.32 -13.17
CA LYS A 334 -26.02 15.36 -13.31
C LYS A 334 -26.84 15.20 -14.59
N ASP A 335 -26.17 14.81 -15.67
CA ASP A 335 -26.76 14.59 -17.00
C ASP A 335 -26.21 13.27 -17.56
N PRO A 336 -27.05 12.27 -17.89
CA PRO A 336 -26.59 10.99 -18.44
C PRO A 336 -25.85 11.14 -19.78
N ASN A 337 -26.01 12.25 -20.51
CA ASN A 337 -25.30 12.52 -21.75
C ASN A 337 -23.90 13.12 -21.54
N GLN A 338 -23.53 13.40 -20.29
CA GLN A 338 -22.20 13.86 -19.87
C GLN A 338 -21.60 12.78 -18.98
N HIS A 339 -20.92 11.80 -19.59
CA HIS A 339 -20.52 10.56 -18.92
C HIS A 339 -19.01 10.26 -19.01
N GLY A 340 -18.21 11.21 -19.51
CA GLY A 340 -16.75 11.10 -19.47
C GLY A 340 -16.17 11.36 -18.08
N ILE A 341 -14.86 11.14 -17.91
CA ILE A 341 -14.12 11.61 -16.73
C ILE A 341 -14.22 13.14 -16.62
N GLY A 342 -14.44 13.67 -15.43
CA GLY A 342 -14.64 15.10 -15.17
C GLY A 342 -16.06 15.60 -15.44
N SER A 343 -17.00 14.72 -15.76
CA SER A 343 -18.40 15.12 -16.01
C SER A 343 -19.08 15.57 -14.71
N PRO A 344 -19.97 16.58 -14.76
CA PRO A 344 -20.67 17.05 -13.57
C PRO A 344 -21.48 15.95 -12.89
N ALA A 345 -21.30 15.82 -11.57
CA ALA A 345 -22.00 14.87 -10.72
C ALA A 345 -22.74 15.59 -9.58
N VAL A 346 -23.74 14.92 -9.01
CA VAL A 346 -24.61 15.47 -7.95
C VAL A 346 -24.50 14.71 -6.62
N GLY A 347 -23.65 13.69 -6.56
CA GLY A 347 -23.52 12.84 -5.38
C GLY A 347 -22.78 11.55 -5.66
N THR A 348 -22.70 10.71 -4.62
CA THR A 348 -22.22 9.33 -4.75
C THR A 348 -23.21 8.48 -5.54
N GLY A 349 -22.67 7.54 -6.31
CA GLY A 349 -23.43 6.59 -7.13
C GLY A 349 -23.83 5.31 -6.39
N PRO A 350 -24.05 4.21 -7.13
CA PRO A 350 -24.38 2.89 -6.58
C PRO A 350 -23.41 2.41 -5.50
N GLY A 351 -23.87 1.53 -4.62
CA GLY A 351 -23.04 1.01 -3.52
C GLY A 351 -22.65 2.07 -2.47
N GLY A 352 -23.24 3.27 -2.52
CA GLY A 352 -22.95 4.33 -1.55
C GLY A 352 -21.62 5.03 -1.79
N GLY A 353 -21.12 5.07 -3.01
CA GLY A 353 -19.86 5.75 -3.36
C GLY A 353 -18.68 4.81 -3.58
N VAL A 354 -18.84 3.52 -3.34
CA VAL A 354 -17.79 2.50 -3.49
C VAL A 354 -18.40 1.15 -3.86
N MET A 355 -17.75 0.40 -4.75
CA MET A 355 -18.15 -0.96 -5.10
C MET A 355 -16.92 -1.84 -5.29
N ILE A 356 -16.96 -3.07 -4.77
CA ILE A 356 -15.90 -4.06 -5.03
C ILE A 356 -15.94 -4.52 -6.49
N TYR A 357 -14.81 -4.95 -7.04
CA TYR A 357 -14.69 -5.27 -8.47
C TYR A 357 -15.73 -6.29 -8.96
N SER A 358 -15.99 -7.37 -8.21
CA SER A 358 -17.03 -8.35 -8.55
C SER A 358 -18.43 -7.73 -8.63
N ALA A 359 -18.81 -6.87 -7.68
CA ALA A 359 -20.08 -6.17 -7.69
C ALA A 359 -20.19 -5.17 -8.86
N ILE A 360 -19.07 -4.58 -9.30
CA ILE A 360 -19.04 -3.73 -10.49
C ILE A 360 -19.33 -4.56 -11.75
N LEU A 361 -18.73 -5.75 -11.88
CA LEU A 361 -18.99 -6.64 -13.01
C LEU A 361 -20.45 -7.11 -13.06
N GLU A 362 -21.00 -7.51 -11.91
CA GLU A 362 -22.42 -7.88 -11.76
C GLU A 362 -23.32 -6.70 -12.13
N PHE A 363 -23.07 -5.51 -11.59
CA PHE A 363 -23.84 -4.30 -11.91
C PHE A 363 -23.78 -3.96 -13.40
N ASN A 364 -22.61 -4.04 -14.02
CA ASN A 364 -22.45 -3.75 -15.45
C ASN A 364 -23.25 -4.73 -16.31
N SER A 365 -23.21 -6.02 -15.96
CA SER A 365 -23.98 -7.07 -16.63
C SER A 365 -25.49 -6.85 -16.48
N ASP A 366 -25.97 -6.68 -15.25
CA ASP A 366 -27.39 -6.57 -14.93
C ASP A 366 -28.05 -5.31 -15.52
N ASN A 367 -27.27 -4.25 -15.69
CA ASN A 367 -27.77 -2.95 -16.18
C ASN A 367 -27.35 -2.63 -17.62
N ASN A 368 -26.73 -3.59 -18.32
CA ASN A 368 -26.18 -3.41 -19.67
C ASN A 368 -25.36 -2.12 -19.80
N ALA A 369 -24.46 -1.90 -18.84
CA ALA A 369 -23.67 -0.68 -18.76
C ALA A 369 -22.62 -0.60 -19.87
N THR A 370 -22.36 0.62 -20.35
CA THR A 370 -21.25 0.86 -21.27
C THR A 370 -19.95 0.90 -20.47
N VAL A 371 -18.97 0.08 -20.84
CA VAL A 371 -17.64 0.05 -20.24
C VAL A 371 -16.65 0.74 -21.18
N VAL A 372 -15.83 1.63 -20.62
CA VAL A 372 -14.85 2.43 -21.37
C VAL A 372 -13.50 2.36 -20.66
N PHE A 373 -12.49 1.90 -21.41
CA PHE A 373 -11.09 2.08 -21.03
C PHE A 373 -10.63 3.48 -21.45
N ASP A 374 -10.09 4.26 -20.53
CA ASP A 374 -9.53 5.58 -20.81
C ASP A 374 -8.01 5.50 -20.89
N ASP A 375 -7.46 5.68 -22.09
CA ASP A 375 -6.01 5.65 -22.34
C ASP A 375 -5.27 6.80 -21.65
N ALA A 376 -5.92 7.95 -21.44
CA ALA A 376 -5.26 9.14 -20.91
C ALA A 376 -4.95 9.00 -19.41
N THR A 377 -5.86 8.40 -18.64
CA THR A 377 -5.67 8.12 -17.22
C THR A 377 -5.19 6.70 -16.93
N VAL A 378 -5.27 5.79 -17.91
CA VAL A 378 -5.01 4.34 -17.77
C VAL A 378 -5.88 3.77 -16.64
N SER A 379 -7.18 3.90 -16.82
CA SER A 379 -8.22 3.41 -15.91
C SER A 379 -9.46 3.04 -16.68
N THR A 380 -10.38 2.35 -16.04
CA THR A 380 -11.66 1.97 -16.63
C THR A 380 -12.80 2.70 -15.93
N TYR A 381 -13.83 3.05 -16.67
CA TYR A 381 -15.10 3.46 -16.08
C TYR A 381 -16.27 2.79 -16.79
N SER A 382 -17.39 2.69 -16.11
CA SER A 382 -18.65 2.26 -16.71
C SER A 382 -19.77 3.22 -16.34
N TYR A 383 -20.78 3.28 -17.21
CA TYR A 383 -21.95 4.11 -16.98
C TYR A 383 -23.23 3.52 -17.57
N THR A 384 -24.36 3.83 -16.91
CA THR A 384 -25.72 3.50 -17.36
C THR A 384 -26.71 4.44 -16.70
N GLY A 385 -27.56 5.10 -17.49
CA GLY A 385 -28.37 6.21 -17.00
C GLY A 385 -27.49 7.27 -16.31
N THR A 386 -27.81 7.61 -15.06
CA THR A 386 -27.01 8.54 -14.25
C THR A 386 -25.98 7.85 -13.36
N ASN A 387 -25.85 6.53 -13.40
CA ASN A 387 -24.85 5.81 -12.62
C ASN A 387 -23.51 5.83 -13.36
N TRP A 388 -22.44 6.18 -12.64
CA TRP A 388 -21.07 6.19 -13.16
C TRP A 388 -20.12 5.55 -12.14
N ILE A 389 -19.24 4.67 -12.61
CA ILE A 389 -18.34 3.88 -11.76
C ILE A 389 -16.94 3.96 -12.36
N GLY A 390 -15.96 4.48 -11.63
CA GLY A 390 -14.54 4.51 -12.02
C GLY A 390 -13.74 3.47 -11.23
N TYR A 391 -12.99 2.61 -11.92
CA TYR A 391 -12.31 1.45 -11.35
C TYR A 391 -11.10 1.01 -12.21
N ASP A 392 -10.41 -0.05 -11.78
CA ASP A 392 -9.43 -0.76 -12.59
C ASP A 392 -9.98 -2.10 -13.07
N ASP A 393 -9.76 -2.42 -14.35
CA ASP A 393 -10.07 -3.71 -14.95
C ASP A 393 -8.79 -4.45 -15.33
N VAL A 394 -8.92 -5.62 -15.98
CA VAL A 394 -7.77 -6.40 -16.45
C VAL A 394 -6.82 -5.55 -17.32
N THR A 395 -7.37 -4.74 -18.21
CA THR A 395 -6.59 -3.90 -19.15
C THR A 395 -5.76 -2.86 -18.41
N SER A 396 -6.39 -2.08 -17.51
CA SER A 396 -5.68 -1.05 -16.77
C SER A 396 -4.65 -1.62 -15.80
N ILE A 397 -4.93 -2.78 -15.17
CA ILE A 397 -3.98 -3.48 -14.30
C ILE A 397 -2.75 -3.95 -15.08
N GLN A 398 -2.91 -4.53 -16.28
CA GLN A 398 -1.77 -4.92 -17.12
C GLN A 398 -0.90 -3.71 -17.48
N HIS A 399 -1.50 -2.59 -17.87
CA HIS A 399 -0.75 -1.37 -18.17
C HIS A 399 -0.01 -0.81 -16.95
N LYS A 400 -0.63 -0.83 -15.78
CA LYS A 400 -0.01 -0.41 -14.51
C LYS A 400 1.15 -1.32 -14.12
N ILE A 401 1.02 -2.63 -14.30
CA ILE A 401 2.10 -3.58 -14.02
C ILE A 401 3.28 -3.36 -14.99
N LYS A 402 3.01 -3.14 -16.27
CA LYS A 402 4.04 -2.74 -17.25
C LYS A 402 4.73 -1.44 -16.85
N TYR A 403 3.98 -0.45 -16.37
CA TYR A 403 4.54 0.78 -15.82
C TYR A 403 5.44 0.50 -14.61
N ALA A 404 5.00 -0.30 -13.65
CA ALA A 404 5.79 -0.64 -12.46
C ALA A 404 7.12 -1.32 -12.85
N LYS A 405 7.09 -2.25 -13.82
CA LYS A 405 8.29 -2.89 -14.38
C LYS A 405 9.22 -1.86 -15.05
N ALA A 406 8.67 -0.99 -15.91
CA ALA A 406 9.44 0.04 -16.61
C ALA A 406 10.07 1.08 -15.66
N GLN A 407 9.43 1.36 -14.52
CA GLN A 407 9.95 2.26 -13.49
C GLN A 407 10.95 1.60 -12.53
N GLY A 408 11.22 0.30 -12.69
CA GLY A 408 12.10 -0.47 -11.81
C GLY A 408 11.56 -0.58 -10.38
N LEU A 409 10.23 -0.62 -10.22
CA LEU A 409 9.60 -0.75 -8.91
C LEU A 409 9.85 -2.14 -8.31
N GLY A 410 9.85 -2.21 -6.98
CA GLY A 410 10.01 -3.45 -6.21
C GLY A 410 8.86 -4.43 -6.40
N GLY A 411 7.71 -3.98 -6.91
CA GLY A 411 6.55 -4.80 -7.18
C GLY A 411 5.25 -4.02 -7.18
N TYR A 412 4.16 -4.72 -6.91
CA TYR A 412 2.82 -4.18 -6.71
C TYR A 412 2.07 -4.95 -5.62
N PHE A 413 1.00 -4.37 -5.09
CA PHE A 413 0.06 -5.09 -4.22
C PHE A 413 -1.40 -4.76 -4.56
N PHE A 414 -2.31 -5.68 -4.25
CA PHE A 414 -3.75 -5.46 -4.38
C PHE A 414 -4.43 -5.14 -3.04
N TRP A 415 -5.30 -4.13 -3.04
CA TRP A 415 -6.28 -3.89 -1.98
C TRP A 415 -7.70 -4.08 -2.54
N ALA A 416 -8.41 -5.18 -2.24
CA ALA A 416 -7.99 -6.29 -1.40
C ALA A 416 -8.54 -7.62 -1.92
N LEU A 417 -8.05 -8.73 -1.37
CA LEU A 417 -8.57 -10.06 -1.68
C LEU A 417 -10.05 -10.18 -1.31
N GLY A 418 -10.76 -11.03 -2.07
CA GLY A 418 -12.20 -11.24 -1.94
C GLY A 418 -13.06 -10.18 -2.64
N PHE A 419 -12.45 -9.13 -3.20
CA PHE A 419 -13.17 -8.15 -4.02
C PHE A 419 -13.23 -8.53 -5.51
N ASP A 420 -12.49 -9.54 -5.92
CA ASP A 420 -12.48 -10.13 -7.25
C ASP A 420 -12.75 -11.64 -7.13
N SER A 421 -14.02 -12.03 -7.34
CA SER A 421 -14.50 -13.39 -7.12
C SER A 421 -13.84 -14.43 -8.03
N ASN A 422 -13.35 -14.01 -9.20
CA ASN A 422 -12.76 -14.90 -10.18
C ASN A 422 -11.23 -14.82 -10.22
N TRP A 423 -10.58 -13.95 -9.45
CA TRP A 423 -9.13 -13.71 -9.49
C TRP A 423 -8.63 -13.21 -10.85
N ASP A 424 -9.48 -12.53 -11.62
CA ASP A 424 -9.14 -12.00 -12.94
C ASP A 424 -7.98 -10.99 -12.87
N LEU A 425 -8.02 -10.06 -11.91
CA LEU A 425 -6.98 -9.05 -11.74
C LEU A 425 -5.67 -9.66 -11.22
N ALA A 426 -5.77 -10.64 -10.31
CA ALA A 426 -4.61 -11.37 -9.80
C ALA A 426 -3.92 -12.19 -10.91
N ARG A 427 -4.71 -12.86 -11.77
CA ARG A 427 -4.20 -13.57 -12.96
C ARG A 427 -3.55 -12.62 -13.95
N ALA A 428 -4.14 -11.45 -14.20
CA ALA A 428 -3.58 -10.45 -15.09
C ALA A 428 -2.13 -10.09 -14.70
N GLY A 429 -1.86 -9.94 -13.39
CA GLY A 429 -0.51 -9.67 -12.90
C GLY A 429 0.45 -10.85 -12.92
N MET A 430 -0.05 -12.09 -13.00
CA MET A 430 0.81 -13.25 -13.19
C MET A 430 1.43 -13.26 -14.59
N ASN A 431 0.63 -12.99 -15.63
CA ASN A 431 1.01 -13.18 -17.03
C ASN A 431 2.13 -12.22 -17.49
N ASP A 432 2.19 -10.99 -16.98
CA ASP A 432 3.17 -9.98 -17.42
C ASP A 432 4.55 -10.06 -16.74
N PHE A 433 4.66 -10.77 -15.61
CA PHE A 433 5.92 -10.91 -14.86
C PHE A 433 6.71 -12.18 -15.21
N PHE A 434 6.06 -13.18 -15.83
CA PHE A 434 6.70 -14.46 -16.15
C PHE A 434 7.34 -14.50 -17.53
N ASP A 435 7.19 -13.47 -18.35
CA ASP A 435 7.90 -13.43 -19.61
C ASP A 435 9.24 -12.69 -19.50
N GLY A 436 10.29 -13.51 -19.43
CA GLY A 436 11.66 -13.10 -19.68
C GLY A 436 11.93 -12.81 -21.15
N THR A 437 10.94 -12.85 -22.04
CA THR A 437 11.03 -12.22 -23.34
C THR A 437 10.82 -10.71 -23.19
N VAL A 438 11.83 -9.98 -23.63
CA VAL A 438 11.72 -8.56 -23.86
C VAL A 438 11.10 -8.44 -25.25
N ASP A 439 9.78 -8.28 -25.33
CA ASP A 439 9.18 -7.73 -26.54
C ASP A 439 9.50 -6.23 -26.56
N VAL A 440 10.64 -5.90 -27.14
CA VAL A 440 11.00 -4.56 -27.55
C VAL A 440 10.18 -4.25 -28.81
N ASP A 441 8.93 -3.81 -28.64
CA ASP A 441 8.25 -3.09 -29.72
C ASP A 441 8.49 -1.58 -29.52
N VAL A 442 9.63 -1.11 -30.01
CA VAL A 442 10.04 0.32 -30.03
C VAL A 442 9.56 0.98 -31.33
N SER A 443 8.33 0.69 -31.78
CA SER A 443 7.81 1.29 -33.01
C SER A 443 6.63 2.27 -32.83
N THR A 444 6.14 2.52 -31.61
CA THR A 444 4.94 3.39 -31.42
C THR A 444 5.12 4.62 -30.54
N ILE A 445 6.33 4.94 -30.08
CA ILE A 445 6.61 6.22 -29.40
C ILE A 445 7.73 6.96 -30.13
N SER A 446 7.42 7.47 -31.32
CA SER A 446 8.09 8.66 -31.85
C SER A 446 7.04 9.60 -32.43
N GLY A 447 7.09 10.83 -31.94
CA GLY A 447 6.11 11.87 -32.19
C GLY A 447 5.89 12.14 -33.66
N ARG A 448 4.61 12.31 -33.99
CA ARG A 448 4.11 12.88 -35.23
C ARG A 448 4.46 14.37 -35.23
N LEU A 449 5.68 14.71 -35.66
CA LEU A 449 5.96 16.01 -36.24
C LEU A 449 5.59 15.91 -37.72
N VAL A 450 4.61 16.74 -38.07
CA VAL A 450 4.13 16.97 -39.42
C VAL A 450 5.24 17.70 -40.16
N ASP A 451 5.70 17.15 -41.28
CA ASP A 451 6.12 17.96 -42.42
C ASP A 451 5.94 17.13 -43.71
N GLU A 452 5.43 17.82 -44.72
CA GLU A 452 5.04 17.29 -46.02
C GLU A 452 6.26 16.97 -46.90
N ASP A 453 5.97 16.13 -47.90
CA ASP A 453 6.70 15.90 -49.15
C ASP A 453 7.72 14.74 -49.28
N ASN A 454 7.41 13.97 -50.34
CA ASN A 454 8.24 13.14 -51.20
C ASN A 454 8.33 11.61 -50.99
N VAL A 455 7.60 10.96 -51.90
CA VAL A 455 7.71 9.61 -52.43
C VAL A 455 9.16 9.29 -52.88
N VAL A 456 9.66 8.07 -52.62
CA VAL A 456 10.16 7.10 -53.62
C VAL A 456 10.88 5.88 -52.97
N SER A 457 10.38 4.70 -53.38
CA SER A 457 10.96 3.34 -53.56
C SER A 457 11.70 2.55 -52.46
N LYS A 458 11.18 1.32 -52.32
CA LYS A 458 11.76 0.05 -51.80
C LYS A 458 13.25 -0.20 -52.11
N GLY A 459 13.97 -0.71 -51.12
CA GLY A 459 15.21 -1.48 -51.28
C GLY A 459 15.50 -2.32 -50.04
N SER A 460 15.73 -3.62 -50.21
CA SER A 460 16.13 -4.56 -49.14
C SER A 460 17.60 -4.35 -48.77
N ILE A 461 17.96 -4.45 -47.48
CA ILE A 461 19.37 -4.52 -47.06
C ILE A 461 19.55 -5.72 -46.13
N ASP A 462 20.53 -6.53 -46.53
CA ASP A 462 21.01 -7.78 -45.96
C ASP A 462 21.94 -7.53 -44.76
N ILE A 463 21.89 -8.39 -43.75
CA ILE A 463 22.60 -8.25 -42.47
C ILE A 463 23.80 -9.19 -42.48
N SER A 464 25.01 -8.63 -42.66
CA SER A 464 26.23 -9.33 -42.25
C SER A 464 27.34 -8.34 -41.85
N THR A 465 27.83 -8.54 -40.63
CA THR A 465 29.14 -8.12 -40.08
C THR A 465 29.44 -6.63 -40.00
N MET A 466 29.56 -6.09 -38.78
CA MET A 466 30.75 -5.32 -38.41
C MET A 466 30.91 -5.13 -36.89
N SER A 467 32.15 -5.34 -36.48
CA SER A 467 32.70 -5.43 -35.14
C SER A 467 32.94 -4.06 -34.50
N VAL A 468 32.85 -4.01 -33.17
CA VAL A 468 33.25 -2.88 -32.31
C VAL A 468 34.77 -2.71 -32.32
N PRO A 469 35.29 -1.48 -32.13
CA PRO A 469 36.42 -1.34 -31.22
C PRO A 469 36.24 -0.28 -30.14
N TYR A 470 36.70 -0.67 -28.97
CA TYR A 470 36.89 0.08 -27.73
C TYR A 470 38.23 0.83 -27.81
N THR A 471 38.29 2.10 -27.38
CA THR A 471 39.56 2.75 -27.03
C THR A 471 39.40 3.64 -25.80
N SER A 472 40.23 3.35 -24.80
CA SER A 472 40.54 4.11 -23.59
C SER A 472 41.60 5.19 -23.84
N ALA A 473 41.54 6.32 -23.13
CA ALA A 473 42.70 6.95 -22.47
C ALA A 473 42.30 8.21 -21.66
N ASP A 474 42.96 8.34 -20.52
CA ASP A 474 42.89 9.40 -19.51
C ASP A 474 43.35 10.80 -19.97
N SER A 475 42.89 11.87 -19.28
CA SER A 475 43.72 12.73 -18.40
C SER A 475 43.20 14.18 -18.26
N VAL A 476 42.78 14.53 -17.03
CA VAL A 476 43.15 15.71 -16.21
C VAL A 476 43.58 17.03 -16.90
N ASN A 477 42.82 18.12 -16.70
CA ASN A 477 43.22 19.39 -16.03
C ASN A 477 42.20 20.53 -16.24
N THR A 478 41.79 21.19 -15.15
CA THR A 478 41.26 22.57 -15.08
C THR A 478 42.41 23.60 -15.20
N PRO A 479 42.20 24.87 -15.58
CA PRO A 479 41.85 25.90 -14.58
C PRO A 479 40.98 27.10 -15.04
N GLU A 480 40.56 27.82 -13.99
CA GLU A 480 39.88 29.11 -13.75
C GLU A 480 39.94 30.30 -14.74
N ASP A 481 38.88 31.10 -14.61
CA ASP A 481 38.73 32.56 -14.62
C ASP A 481 39.06 33.41 -15.86
N LEU A 482 38.06 34.18 -16.31
CA LEU A 482 38.23 35.60 -16.67
C LEU A 482 36.88 36.35 -16.59
N LEU A 483 36.86 37.33 -15.67
CA LEU A 483 35.92 38.43 -15.52
C LEU A 483 35.87 39.32 -16.78
N PHE A 484 34.70 39.87 -17.13
CA PHE A 484 34.54 41.31 -17.45
C PHE A 484 33.09 41.77 -17.29
N SER A 485 32.95 42.86 -16.54
CA SER A 485 31.74 43.59 -16.21
C SER A 485 31.41 44.69 -17.22
N ASN A 486 30.11 45.00 -17.36
CA ASN A 486 29.47 46.33 -17.36
C ASN A 486 28.27 46.32 -18.32
N ASN A 487 27.00 46.42 -17.90
CA ASN A 487 26.28 47.40 -17.07
C ASN A 487 25.50 48.43 -17.93
N MET A 488 24.27 48.69 -17.47
CA MET A 488 23.26 49.70 -17.85
C MET A 488 22.40 49.41 -19.10
N GLY A 489 21.08 49.62 -19.09
CA GLY A 489 20.31 50.40 -18.13
C GLY A 489 18.78 50.23 -18.23
N THR A 490 18.18 50.85 -17.23
CA THR A 490 16.79 50.93 -16.77
C THR A 490 15.80 51.59 -17.74
N GLY A 491 14.51 51.28 -17.55
CA GLY A 491 13.46 52.30 -17.51
C GLY A 491 12.12 51.94 -18.16
N ALA A 492 11.15 51.50 -17.34
CA ALA A 492 9.81 52.09 -17.14
C ALA A 492 8.88 51.08 -16.46
#